data_AF-A8YHA7-F1
#
_entry.id   AF-A8YHA7-F1
#
_cell.length_a   1.000
_cell.length_b   1.000
_cell.length_c   1.000
_cell.angle_alpha   90.00
_cell.angle_beta   90.00
_cell.angle_gamma   90.00
#
_symmetry.space_group_name_H-M   'P 1'
#
loop_
_entity.id
_entity.type
_entity.pdbx_description
1 polymer ?
#
loop_
_entity_poly.entity_id
_entity_poly.type
_entity_poly.pdbx_seq_one_letter_code
_entity_poly.pdbx_strand_id
1 'polypeptide(L)'
;MEGDSDRWTHLDIYEQKLTAKVREDYDQIMGNNQDILGIAAQYEISEIDIRRAKDYAFGSGVSRYQFFPEGLMVAAWRRLAGAQGNNLDRMFLNHEIYESDLVINRGFSQQQAHLLAQKQYP
;
A
#
# COMPACT_ATOMS: atom_id res chain seq x y z
N MET A 1 -15.08 -20.65 -5.06
CA MET A 1 -14.38 -19.88 -4.01
C MET A 1 -12.94 -19.82 -4.44
N GLU A 2 -12.57 -18.83 -5.23
CA GLU A 2 -11.22 -18.65 -5.74
C GLU A 2 -10.90 -17.17 -5.55
N GLY A 3 -9.84 -16.85 -4.80
CA GLY A 3 -9.33 -15.48 -4.73
C GLY A 3 -8.45 -15.13 -3.51
N ASP A 4 -8.70 -15.70 -2.34
CA ASP A 4 -8.06 -15.17 -1.11
C ASP A 4 -6.69 -15.76 -0.77
N SER A 5 -6.22 -16.81 -1.44
CA SER A 5 -5.18 -17.66 -0.85
C SER A 5 -3.73 -17.38 -1.28
N ASP A 6 -3.43 -16.46 -2.20
CA ASP A 6 -2.05 -16.32 -2.69
C ASP A 6 -1.28 -15.13 -2.06
N ARG A 7 -1.96 -14.03 -1.69
CA ARG A 7 -1.30 -12.83 -1.13
C ARG A 7 -0.55 -13.06 0.18
N TRP A 8 -0.96 -14.07 0.95
CA TRP A 8 -0.54 -14.27 2.34
C TRP A 8 0.24 -15.58 2.55
N THR A 9 0.63 -16.27 1.48
CA THR A 9 1.29 -17.59 1.55
C THR A 9 2.69 -17.52 2.17
N HIS A 10 3.32 -16.34 2.15
CA HIS A 10 4.62 -16.10 2.75
C HIS A 10 4.57 -15.96 4.28
N LEU A 11 3.38 -15.78 4.87
CA LEU A 11 3.21 -15.66 6.32
C LEU A 11 3.08 -17.04 6.97
N ASP A 12 3.69 -17.21 8.14
CA ASP A 12 3.50 -18.41 8.94
C ASP A 12 2.12 -18.45 9.64
N ILE A 13 1.78 -19.59 10.26
CA ILE A 13 0.46 -19.79 10.87
C ILE A 13 0.18 -18.83 12.05
N TYR A 14 1.22 -18.37 12.77
CA TYR A 14 1.07 -17.43 13.87
C TYR A 14 0.91 -16.01 13.35
N GLU A 15 1.69 -15.63 12.33
CA GLU A 15 1.58 -14.35 11.64
C GLU A 15 0.20 -14.19 10.99
N GLN A 16 -0.30 -15.22 10.32
CA GLN A 16 -1.64 -15.22 9.74
C GLN A 16 -2.76 -15.04 10.79
N LYS A 17 -2.59 -15.62 11.99
CA LYS A 17 -3.52 -15.44 13.11
C LYS A 17 -3.45 -14.03 13.68
N LEU A 18 -2.24 -13.51 13.89
CA LEU A 18 -2.00 -12.18 14.46
C LEU A 18 -2.57 -11.08 13.55
N THR A 19 -2.44 -11.27 12.24
CA THR A 19 -2.73 -10.25 11.23
C THR A 19 -4.10 -10.42 10.58
N ALA A 20 -4.91 -11.41 10.99
CA ALA A 20 -6.18 -11.73 10.35
C ALA A 20 -7.07 -10.50 10.12
N LYS A 21 -7.20 -9.63 11.13
CA LYS A 21 -8.01 -8.42 11.01
C LYS A 21 -7.43 -7.37 10.05
N VAL A 22 -6.11 -7.24 10.04
CA VAL A 22 -5.42 -6.32 9.12
C VAL A 22 -5.56 -6.82 7.69
N ARG A 23 -5.48 -8.13 7.45
CA ARG A 23 -5.67 -8.73 6.12
C ARG A 23 -7.08 -8.48 5.57
N GLU A 24 -8.12 -8.64 6.40
CA GLU A 24 -9.49 -8.26 6.00
C GLU A 24 -9.58 -6.77 5.60
N ASP A 25 -8.88 -5.89 6.32
CA ASP A 25 -8.88 -4.46 6.01
C ASP A 25 -8.13 -4.16 4.70
N TYR A 26 -7.07 -4.90 4.37
CA TYR A 26 -6.42 -4.84 3.06
C TYR A 26 -7.39 -5.24 1.94
N ASP A 27 -8.20 -6.28 2.15
CA ASP A 27 -9.20 -6.74 1.17
C ASP A 27 -10.27 -5.68 0.92
N GLN A 28 -10.73 -5.01 1.99
CA GLN A 28 -11.67 -3.90 1.88
C GLN A 28 -11.07 -2.70 1.13
N ILE A 29 -9.81 -2.36 1.42
CA ILE A 29 -9.09 -1.31 0.68
C ILE A 29 -9.04 -1.70 -0.80
N MET A 30 -8.57 -2.91 -1.13
CA MET A 30 -8.45 -3.36 -2.52
C MET A 30 -9.80 -3.43 -3.25
N GLY A 31 -10.90 -3.73 -2.55
CA GLY A 31 -12.25 -3.75 -3.12
C GLY A 31 -12.87 -2.38 -3.37
N ASN A 32 -12.35 -1.31 -2.77
CA ASN A 32 -12.90 0.04 -2.93
C ASN A 32 -12.10 0.83 -3.98
N ASN A 33 -12.67 1.16 -5.14
CA ASN A 33 -11.95 2.00 -6.13
C ASN A 33 -12.19 3.51 -5.98
N GLN A 34 -13.13 3.93 -5.13
CA GLN A 34 -13.45 5.35 -4.94
C GLN A 34 -12.40 6.09 -4.12
N ASP A 35 -11.64 5.37 -3.29
CA ASP A 35 -10.50 5.93 -2.56
C ASP A 35 -9.44 6.50 -3.52
N ILE A 36 -9.17 5.84 -4.64
CA ILE A 36 -8.22 6.29 -5.66
C ILE A 36 -8.61 7.67 -6.17
N LEU A 37 -9.87 7.84 -6.56
CA LEU A 37 -10.38 9.10 -7.09
C LEU A 37 -10.40 10.19 -6.02
N GLY A 38 -10.84 9.85 -4.80
CA GLY A 38 -10.89 10.79 -3.68
C GLY A 38 -9.51 11.30 -3.28
N ILE A 39 -8.52 10.39 -3.16
CA ILE A 39 -7.14 10.75 -2.82
C ILE A 39 -6.50 11.54 -3.96
N ALA A 40 -6.65 11.11 -5.21
CA ALA A 40 -6.09 11.80 -6.37
C ALA A 40 -6.57 13.27 -6.44
N ALA A 41 -7.88 13.49 -6.32
CA ALA A 41 -8.47 14.82 -6.35
C ALA A 41 -8.05 15.68 -5.15
N GLN A 42 -8.08 15.12 -3.94
CA GLN A 42 -7.78 15.86 -2.70
C GLN A 42 -6.34 16.34 -2.62
N TYR A 43 -5.38 15.53 -3.09
CA TYR A 43 -3.95 15.80 -2.93
C TYR A 43 -3.26 16.23 -4.23
N GLU A 44 -4.02 16.43 -5.31
CA GLU A 44 -3.54 16.80 -6.65
C GLU A 44 -2.48 15.82 -7.19
N ILE A 45 -2.74 14.52 -7.00
CA ILE A 45 -1.87 13.42 -7.44
C ILE A 45 -2.56 12.68 -8.59
N SER A 46 -1.78 12.19 -9.55
CA SER A 46 -2.28 11.36 -10.65
C SER A 46 -2.99 10.10 -10.13
N GLU A 47 -4.19 9.81 -10.66
CA GLU A 47 -4.92 8.57 -10.36
C GLU A 47 -4.10 7.31 -10.68
N ILE A 48 -3.24 7.38 -11.71
CA ILE A 48 -2.36 6.28 -12.10
C ILE A 48 -1.34 6.00 -10.99
N ASP A 49 -0.78 7.05 -10.39
CA ASP A 49 0.19 6.92 -9.30
C ASP A 49 -0.47 6.38 -8.03
N ILE A 50 -1.66 6.87 -7.68
CA ILE A 50 -2.42 6.36 -6.53
C ILE A 50 -2.79 4.89 -6.73
N ARG A 51 -3.27 4.52 -7.92
CA ARG A 51 -3.62 3.13 -8.24
C ARG A 51 -2.40 2.21 -8.16
N ARG A 52 -1.26 2.65 -8.71
CA ARG A 52 0.00 1.89 -8.65
C ARG A 52 0.46 1.70 -7.20
N ALA A 53 0.51 2.78 -6.43
CA ALA A 53 0.92 2.74 -5.02
C ALA A 53 -0.01 1.83 -4.20
N LYS A 54 -1.33 1.89 -4.46
CA LYS A 54 -2.31 1.02 -3.81
C LYS A 54 -2.06 -0.47 -4.10
N ASP A 55 -1.92 -0.83 -5.37
CA ASP A 55 -1.68 -2.24 -5.73
C ASP A 55 -0.31 -2.73 -5.21
N TYR A 56 0.69 -1.85 -5.19
CA TYR A 56 1.99 -2.13 -4.61
C TYR A 56 1.89 -2.42 -3.10
N ALA A 57 1.24 -1.55 -2.32
CA ALA A 57 1.20 -1.64 -0.87
C ALA A 57 0.17 -2.67 -0.34
N PHE A 58 -0.98 -2.81 -0.99
CA PHE A 58 -2.11 -3.62 -0.49
C PHE A 58 -2.49 -4.80 -1.42
N GLY A 59 -2.09 -4.75 -2.68
CA GLY A 59 -2.49 -5.67 -3.73
C GLY A 59 -1.39 -6.66 -4.11
N SER A 60 -1.01 -6.68 -5.38
CA SER A 60 -0.05 -7.63 -5.94
C SER A 60 1.36 -7.52 -5.34
N GLY A 61 1.75 -6.34 -4.86
CA GLY A 61 3.07 -6.16 -4.24
C GLY A 61 3.25 -6.94 -2.94
N VAL A 62 2.16 -7.22 -2.22
CA VAL A 62 2.18 -7.96 -0.95
C VAL A 62 2.78 -9.36 -1.14
N SER A 63 2.28 -10.16 -2.08
CA SER A 63 2.87 -11.49 -2.35
C SER A 63 4.21 -11.37 -3.05
N ARG A 64 4.34 -10.46 -4.03
CA ARG A 64 5.53 -10.35 -4.86
C ARG A 64 6.78 -9.97 -4.07
N TYR A 65 6.63 -9.14 -3.06
CA TYR A 65 7.72 -8.63 -2.22
C TYR A 65 7.60 -9.11 -0.77
N GLN A 66 6.65 -10.01 -0.49
CA GLN A 66 6.45 -10.66 0.81
C GLN A 66 6.26 -9.64 1.94
N PHE A 67 5.49 -8.58 1.69
CA PHE A 67 5.23 -7.55 2.70
C PHE A 67 4.44 -8.11 3.88
N PHE A 68 4.84 -7.71 5.08
CA PHE A 68 4.07 -7.98 6.28
C PHE A 68 2.88 -7.01 6.34
N PRO A 69 1.65 -7.48 6.64
CA PRO A 69 0.49 -6.59 6.71
C PRO A 69 0.55 -5.68 7.94
N GLU A 70 0.41 -4.37 7.72
CA GLU A 70 0.56 -3.36 8.76
C GLU A 70 -0.71 -2.53 8.99
N GLY A 71 -1.21 -2.54 10.24
CA GLY A 71 -2.42 -1.80 10.61
C GLY A 71 -2.28 -0.28 10.52
N LEU A 72 -1.06 0.26 10.68
CA LEU A 72 -0.80 1.69 10.54
C LEU A 72 -0.95 2.15 9.09
N MET A 73 -0.52 1.34 8.12
CA MET A 73 -0.72 1.62 6.68
C MET A 73 -2.22 1.67 6.34
N VAL A 74 -3.01 0.72 6.86
CA VAL A 74 -4.48 0.71 6.71
C VAL A 74 -5.09 1.99 7.27
N ALA A 75 -4.69 2.37 8.49
CA ALA A 75 -5.24 3.54 9.15
C ALA A 75 -4.90 4.85 8.41
N ALA A 76 -3.66 4.97 7.92
CA ALA A 76 -3.23 6.10 7.10
C ALA A 76 -4.02 6.17 5.79
N TRP A 77 -4.15 5.04 5.08
CA TRP A 77 -4.92 4.98 3.83
C TRP A 77 -6.39 5.39 4.03
N ARG A 78 -7.04 4.87 5.08
CA ARG A 78 -8.43 5.24 5.41
C ARG A 78 -8.58 6.73 5.73
N ARG A 79 -7.63 7.33 6.47
CA ARG A 79 -7.64 8.78 6.72
C ARG A 79 -7.49 9.59 5.43
N LEU A 80 -6.57 9.20 4.56
CA LEU A 80 -6.38 9.84 3.25
C LEU A 80 -7.66 9.75 2.40
N ALA A 81 -8.25 8.56 2.29
CA ALA A 81 -9.49 8.31 1.55
C ALA A 81 -10.69 9.08 2.11
N GLY A 82 -10.74 9.29 3.42
CA GLY A 82 -11.80 10.03 4.10
C GLY A 82 -11.59 11.55 4.18
N ALA A 83 -10.60 12.11 3.47
CA ALA A 83 -10.19 13.52 3.56
C ALA A 83 -9.84 13.99 5.00
N GLN A 84 -9.36 13.06 5.82
CA GLN A 84 -8.89 13.26 7.21
C GLN A 84 -7.38 13.02 7.37
N GLY A 85 -6.66 12.92 6.25
CA GLY A 85 -5.22 12.69 6.23
C GLY A 85 -4.44 13.86 6.81
N ASN A 86 -3.37 13.55 7.53
CA ASN A 86 -2.42 14.55 8.04
C ASN A 86 -1.12 14.54 7.24
N ASN A 87 -0.17 15.41 7.62
CA ASN A 87 1.13 15.51 6.94
C ASN A 87 1.94 14.21 6.96
N LEU A 88 1.85 13.42 8.03
CA LEU A 88 2.52 12.11 8.12
C LEU A 88 1.87 11.10 7.16
N ASP A 89 0.54 11.07 7.10
CA ASP A 89 -0.18 10.20 6.16
C ASP A 89 0.20 10.54 4.70
N ARG A 90 0.30 11.84 4.38
CA ARG A 90 0.71 12.29 3.05
C ARG A 90 2.17 11.93 2.75
N MET A 91 3.05 12.03 3.74
CA MET A 91 4.45 11.62 3.59
C MET A 91 4.55 10.11 3.31
N PHE A 92 3.81 9.27 4.05
CA PHE A 92 3.74 7.84 3.76
C PHE A 92 3.17 7.55 2.37
N LEU A 93 2.12 8.25 1.95
CA LEU A 93 1.59 8.10 0.59
C LEU A 93 2.66 8.42 -0.48
N ASN A 94 3.40 9.52 -0.30
CA ASN A 94 4.46 9.90 -1.22
C ASN A 94 5.63 8.90 -1.22
N HIS A 95 5.92 8.30 -0.06
CA HIS A 95 6.87 7.20 0.06
C HIS A 95 6.46 6.03 -0.84
N GLU A 96 5.23 5.54 -0.71
CA GLU A 96 4.71 4.41 -1.50
C GLU A 96 4.62 4.73 -3.01
N ILE A 97 4.25 5.95 -3.37
CA ILE A 97 4.21 6.39 -4.78
C ILE A 97 5.60 6.36 -5.40
N TYR A 98 6.60 6.85 -4.66
CA TYR A 98 7.97 6.91 -5.15
C TYR A 98 8.64 5.54 -5.18
N GLU A 99 8.47 4.73 -4.12
CA GLU A 99 8.97 3.37 -4.07
C GLU A 99 8.39 2.53 -5.22
N SER A 100 7.06 2.56 -5.39
CA SER A 100 6.40 1.81 -6.46
C SER A 100 6.81 2.26 -7.86
N ASP A 101 7.08 3.55 -8.09
CA ASP A 101 7.62 4.05 -9.37
C ASP A 101 9.01 3.47 -9.65
N LEU A 102 9.90 3.51 -8.66
CA LEU A 102 11.27 2.98 -8.78
C LEU A 102 11.26 1.48 -9.11
N VAL A 103 10.43 0.71 -8.41
CA VAL A 103 10.34 -0.74 -8.61
C VAL A 103 9.69 -1.08 -9.94
N ILE A 104 8.50 -0.53 -10.22
CA ILE A 104 7.66 -0.98 -11.32
C ILE A 104 8.10 -0.36 -12.65
N ASN A 105 8.44 0.93 -12.66
CA ASN A 105 8.72 1.65 -13.91
C ASN A 105 10.20 1.79 -14.20
N ARG A 106 11.07 1.69 -13.18
CA ARG A 106 12.52 1.91 -13.33
C ARG A 106 13.37 0.67 -13.08
N GLY A 107 12.76 -0.45 -12.70
CA GLY A 107 13.43 -1.74 -12.56
C GLY A 107 14.39 -1.84 -11.37
N PHE A 108 14.24 -0.98 -10.36
CA PHE A 108 15.01 -1.09 -9.11
C PHE A 108 14.54 -2.32 -8.33
N SER A 109 15.45 -2.92 -7.54
CA SER A 109 15.02 -3.88 -6.53
C SER A 109 14.19 -3.19 -5.44
N GLN A 110 13.28 -3.93 -4.81
CA GLN A 110 12.45 -3.40 -3.73
C GLN A 110 13.29 -2.78 -2.61
N GLN A 111 14.34 -3.46 -2.17
CA GLN A 111 15.23 -2.95 -1.13
C GLN A 111 15.90 -1.63 -1.52
N GLN A 112 16.39 -1.50 -2.75
CA GLN A 112 17.00 -0.24 -3.21
C GLN A 112 15.97 0.88 -3.31
N ALA A 113 14.78 0.58 -3.83
CA ALA A 113 13.71 1.55 -3.94
C ALA A 113 13.27 2.05 -2.55
N HIS A 114 13.12 1.14 -1.58
CA HIS A 114 12.77 1.46 -0.21
C HIS A 114 13.80 2.37 0.46
N LEU A 115 15.11 2.09 0.31
CA LEU A 115 16.16 2.96 0.84
C LEU A 115 16.13 4.37 0.24
N LEU A 116 15.82 4.50 -1.05
CA LEU A 116 15.68 5.79 -1.71
C LEU A 116 14.41 6.52 -1.25
N ALA A 117 13.29 5.81 -1.11
CA ALA A 117 12.03 6.35 -0.61
C ALA A 117 12.16 6.82 0.83
N GLN A 118 12.76 6.03 1.72
CA GLN A 118 13.04 6.39 3.11
C GLN A 118 13.94 7.62 3.23
N LYS A 119 14.91 7.79 2.32
CA LYS A 119 15.76 8.98 2.31
C LYS A 119 15.00 10.24 1.89
N GLN A 120 14.07 10.11 0.95
CA GLN A 120 13.30 11.22 0.41
C GLN A 120 12.08 11.57 1.30
N TYR A 121 11.48 10.56 1.93
CA TYR A 121 10.27 10.60 2.74
C TYR A 121 10.47 9.72 4.00
N PRO A 122 11.16 10.26 5.03
CA PRO A 122 11.60 9.51 6.20
C PRO A 122 10.53 9.28 7.27
#